data_AF-A0A3S3BHI7-F1
#
_entry.id   AF-A0A3S3BHI7-F1
#
_cell.length_a   1.000
_cell.length_b   1.000
_cell.length_c   1.000
_cell.angle_alpha   90.00
_cell.angle_beta   90.00
_cell.angle_gamma   90.00
#
_symmetry.space_group_name_H-M   'P 1'
#
loop_
_entity.id
_entity.type
_entity.pdbx_description
1 polymer ?
#
loop_
_entity_poly.entity_id
_entity_poly.type
_entity_poly.pdbx_seq_one_letter_code
_entity_poly.pdbx_strand_id
1 'polypeptide(L)'
;MTTLPQISLAKLSSDATRREEQQRLCTACEEYGFFYLIEHGIPKEQITQAIDASRRFFALPLATKERYGHAFQNVHPTTARGYSPLHGEMLHPEAGPDPKEMFDLGIENEGDRRPFAGRTRLPDDALAPGFARSLLALQATVLNGVVPQLGNALADLLDMEKGWFRRHFSPPTVLQRVIRYPSTGGAAAKHTDNGFFTLLLQEELPTRSLQVWFHERWIPAPSLPDSLVVNLGDMLQALSDNRFKSTPHQVVHSGPAERISLPFFIYPDIDARLTSRQGNYTFGVAEMMLRNYESIWEKGNGAGRARELQ
;
A
#
# COMPACT_ATOMS: atom_id res chain seq x y z
N MET A 1 -13.58 -6.71 22.24
CA MET A 1 -13.39 -6.55 20.79
C MET A 1 -11.89 -6.51 20.55
N THR A 2 -11.32 -7.40 19.76
CA THR A 2 -9.88 -7.38 19.47
C THR A 2 -9.60 -6.23 18.51
N THR A 3 -8.86 -5.22 18.96
CA THR A 3 -8.35 -4.12 18.13
C THR A 3 -6.95 -4.46 17.68
N LEU A 4 -6.57 -4.07 16.44
CA LEU A 4 -5.19 -4.22 15.98
C LEU A 4 -4.22 -3.50 16.94
N PRO A 5 -2.99 -3.98 17.12
CA PRO A 5 -1.98 -3.29 17.90
C PRO A 5 -1.74 -1.87 17.38
N GLN A 6 -1.41 -0.94 18.26
CA GLN A 6 -0.91 0.38 17.89
C GLN A 6 0.59 0.44 18.14
N ILE A 7 1.36 0.92 17.18
CA ILE A 7 2.81 1.06 17.23
C ILE A 7 3.17 2.54 17.04
N SER A 8 3.96 3.09 17.94
CA SER A 8 4.46 4.47 17.87
C SER A 8 5.76 4.54 17.08
N LEU A 9 5.75 5.30 15.98
CA LEU A 9 6.97 5.54 15.21
C LEU A 9 7.99 6.35 16.02
N ALA A 10 7.53 7.34 16.79
CA ALA A 10 8.40 8.15 17.64
C ALA A 10 9.12 7.31 18.71
N LYS A 11 8.42 6.34 19.33
CA LYS A 11 9.01 5.45 20.34
C LYS A 11 10.01 4.45 19.76
N LEU A 12 9.84 4.03 18.50
CA LEU A 12 10.84 3.21 17.79
C LEU A 12 12.15 3.98 17.58
N SER A 13 12.08 5.29 17.39
CA SER A 13 13.26 6.14 17.19
C SER A 13 13.94 6.57 18.49
N SER A 14 13.26 6.52 19.64
CA SER A 14 13.79 6.91 20.96
C SER A 14 14.50 5.77 21.70
N ASP A 15 15.78 5.94 22.05
CA ASP A 15 16.58 4.91 22.73
C ASP A 15 15.95 4.40 24.04
N ALA A 16 15.27 5.26 24.80
CA ALA A 16 14.67 4.90 26.08
C ALA A 16 13.46 3.95 25.94
N THR A 17 12.72 4.05 24.83
CA THR A 17 11.48 3.29 24.60
C THR A 17 11.61 2.26 23.48
N ARG A 18 12.70 2.32 22.69
CA ARG A 18 12.87 1.53 21.46
C ARG A 18 12.66 0.04 21.70
N ARG A 19 13.24 -0.52 22.76
CA ARG A 19 13.19 -1.97 23.02
C ARG A 19 11.77 -2.47 23.28
N GLU A 20 10.99 -1.75 24.09
CA GLU A 20 9.61 -2.11 24.39
C GLU A 20 8.74 -2.00 23.13
N GLU A 21 8.91 -0.92 22.37
CA GLU A 21 8.14 -0.70 21.16
C GLU A 21 8.51 -1.69 20.05
N GLN A 22 9.79 -2.08 19.94
CA GLN A 22 10.24 -3.17 19.06
C GLN A 22 9.61 -4.51 19.44
N GLN A 23 9.47 -4.82 20.73
CA GLN A 23 8.79 -6.04 21.15
C GLN A 23 7.32 -6.03 20.74
N ARG A 24 6.63 -4.90 20.89
CA ARG A 24 5.24 -4.73 20.44
C ARG A 24 5.11 -4.87 18.92
N LEU A 25 6.05 -4.27 18.18
CA LEU A 25 6.11 -4.39 16.72
C LEU A 25 6.35 -5.85 16.31
N CYS A 26 7.25 -6.56 16.98
CA CYS A 26 7.52 -7.98 16.73
C CYS A 26 6.23 -8.82 16.87
N THR A 27 5.52 -8.68 17.99
CA THR A 27 4.22 -9.35 18.19
C THR A 27 3.20 -8.96 17.11
N ALA A 28 3.12 -7.68 16.74
CA ALA A 28 2.23 -7.24 15.67
C ALA A 28 2.57 -7.90 14.31
N CYS A 29 3.86 -8.03 13.99
CA CYS A 29 4.33 -8.66 12.76
C CYS A 29 4.10 -10.17 12.73
N GLU A 30 4.29 -10.88 13.85
CA GLU A 30 4.20 -12.34 13.95
C GLU A 30 2.77 -12.87 14.10
N GLU A 31 1.91 -12.14 14.83
CA GLU A 31 0.54 -12.59 15.13
C GLU A 31 -0.50 -11.98 14.18
N TYR A 32 -0.33 -10.70 13.82
CA TYR A 32 -1.37 -9.96 13.09
C TYR A 32 -1.00 -9.70 11.64
N GLY A 33 0.26 -9.37 11.35
CA GLY A 33 0.66 -8.83 10.05
C GLY A 33 0.05 -7.45 9.73
N PHE A 34 -0.68 -6.87 10.68
CA PHE A 34 -1.43 -5.62 10.61
C PHE A 34 -1.34 -4.87 11.93
N PHE A 35 -1.17 -3.56 11.88
CA PHE A 35 -1.19 -2.67 13.05
C PHE A 35 -1.52 -1.23 12.65
N TYR A 36 -1.89 -0.41 13.62
CA TYR A 36 -1.91 1.04 13.45
C TYR A 36 -0.54 1.61 13.75
N LEU A 37 -0.05 2.51 12.91
CA LEU A 37 1.10 3.34 13.21
C LEU A 37 0.60 4.71 13.67
N ILE A 38 1.03 5.11 14.87
CA ILE A 38 0.72 6.40 15.50
C ILE A 38 2.00 7.21 15.69
N GLU A 39 1.86 8.50 15.99
CA GLU A 39 3.00 9.42 16.16
C GLU A 39 3.95 9.37 14.94
N HIS A 40 3.37 9.18 13.74
CA HIS A 40 4.09 8.98 12.48
C HIS A 40 4.60 10.30 11.88
N GLY A 41 4.14 11.45 12.37
CA GLY A 41 4.65 12.78 12.00
C GLY A 41 4.25 13.28 10.61
N ILE A 42 3.26 12.64 9.96
CA ILE A 42 2.71 13.14 8.69
C ILE A 42 1.66 14.20 9.05
N PRO A 43 1.76 15.44 8.54
CA PRO A 43 0.77 16.46 8.84
C PRO A 43 -0.63 16.07 8.34
N LYS A 44 -1.63 16.16 9.22
CA LYS A 44 -3.03 15.82 8.89
C LYS A 44 -3.54 16.61 7.69
N GLU A 45 -3.11 17.85 7.55
CA GLU A 45 -3.48 18.74 6.44
C GLU A 45 -3.03 18.20 5.09
N GLN A 46 -1.85 17.55 5.00
CA GLN A 46 -1.39 16.94 3.74
C GLN A 46 -2.28 15.77 3.33
N ILE A 47 -2.70 14.96 4.31
CA ILE A 47 -3.60 13.82 4.09
C ILE A 47 -4.96 14.33 3.61
N THR A 48 -5.53 15.31 4.30
CA THR A 48 -6.82 15.94 3.94
C THR A 48 -6.76 16.57 2.54
N GLN A 49 -5.71 17.32 2.22
CA GLN A 49 -5.53 17.93 0.90
C GLN A 49 -5.47 16.87 -0.21
N ALA A 50 -4.74 15.77 0.01
CA ALA A 50 -4.65 14.67 -0.94
C ALA A 50 -5.99 13.95 -1.14
N ILE A 51 -6.74 13.71 -0.07
CA ILE A 51 -8.10 13.12 -0.12
C ILE A 51 -9.05 14.04 -0.90
N ASP A 52 -9.09 15.33 -0.56
CA ASP A 52 -10.01 16.28 -1.18
C ASP A 52 -9.69 16.53 -2.66
N ALA A 53 -8.40 16.61 -3.02
CA ALA A 53 -8.00 16.73 -4.42
C ALA A 53 -8.33 15.47 -5.21
N SER A 54 -8.16 14.30 -4.59
CA SER A 54 -8.55 13.02 -5.18
C SER A 54 -10.06 12.93 -5.41
N ARG A 55 -10.86 13.40 -4.46
CA ARG A 55 -12.31 13.48 -4.59
C ARG A 55 -12.73 14.30 -5.81
N ARG A 56 -12.12 15.48 -5.96
CA ARG A 56 -12.37 16.36 -7.13
C ARG A 56 -11.97 15.69 -8.44
N PHE A 57 -10.84 15.00 -8.47
CA PHE A 57 -10.42 14.24 -9.67
C PHE A 57 -11.43 13.15 -10.03
N PHE A 58 -11.88 12.34 -9.06
CA PHE A 58 -12.83 11.26 -9.34
C PHE A 58 -14.23 11.75 -9.72
N ALA A 59 -14.59 12.99 -9.34
CA ALA A 59 -15.82 13.65 -9.77
C ALA A 59 -15.79 14.13 -11.24
N LEU A 60 -14.63 14.12 -11.90
CA LEU A 60 -14.52 14.47 -13.32
C LEU A 60 -15.25 13.42 -14.20
N PRO A 61 -15.71 13.81 -15.41
CA PRO A 61 -16.31 12.88 -16.35
C PRO A 61 -15.40 11.69 -16.65
N LEU A 62 -15.96 10.49 -16.83
CA LEU A 62 -15.19 9.26 -17.09
C LEU A 62 -14.19 9.44 -18.25
N ALA A 63 -14.65 9.95 -19.39
CA ALA A 63 -13.81 10.21 -20.57
C ALA A 63 -12.64 11.17 -20.27
N THR A 64 -12.77 12.04 -19.28
CA THR A 64 -11.67 12.93 -18.84
C THR A 64 -10.62 12.16 -18.07
N LYS A 65 -11.04 11.31 -17.13
CA LYS A 65 -10.16 10.46 -16.30
C LYS A 65 -9.42 9.42 -17.13
N GLU A 66 -10.10 8.84 -18.12
CA GLU A 66 -9.53 7.85 -19.04
C GLU A 66 -8.35 8.37 -19.87
N ARG A 67 -8.24 9.68 -20.11
CA ARG A 67 -7.05 10.29 -20.76
C ARG A 67 -5.76 10.13 -19.96
N TYR A 68 -5.88 9.73 -18.70
CA TYR A 68 -4.76 9.40 -17.79
C TYR A 68 -4.73 7.91 -17.44
N GLY A 69 -5.52 7.08 -18.12
CA GLY A 69 -5.54 5.64 -17.91
C GLY A 69 -4.30 4.92 -18.42
N HIS A 70 -4.25 3.60 -18.18
CA HIS A 70 -3.08 2.74 -18.45
C HIS A 70 -2.53 2.88 -19.88
N ALA A 71 -3.41 3.01 -20.88
CA ALA A 71 -3.03 3.14 -22.29
C ALA A 71 -2.24 4.42 -22.63
N PHE A 72 -2.27 5.42 -21.74
CA PHE A 72 -1.59 6.70 -21.91
C PHE A 72 -0.33 6.85 -21.06
N GLN A 73 0.09 5.78 -20.40
CA GLN A 73 1.27 5.72 -19.56
C GLN A 73 2.43 5.07 -20.32
N ASN A 74 3.65 5.50 -20.01
CA ASN A 74 4.89 5.01 -20.64
C ASN A 74 5.74 4.13 -19.70
N VAL A 75 5.17 3.70 -18.57
CA VAL A 75 5.80 2.81 -17.59
C VAL A 75 5.45 1.37 -17.92
N HIS A 76 6.39 0.44 -17.73
CA HIS A 76 6.15 -1.00 -17.90
C HIS A 76 5.97 -1.69 -16.54
N PRO A 77 4.94 -2.52 -16.32
CA PRO A 77 3.79 -2.73 -17.19
C PRO A 77 2.92 -1.47 -17.27
N THR A 78 2.17 -1.31 -18.37
CA THR A 78 1.33 -0.11 -18.60
C THR A 78 0.25 0.07 -17.53
N THR A 79 -0.17 -1.03 -16.88
CA THR A 79 -1.11 -1.07 -15.76
C THR A 79 -0.51 -0.63 -14.43
N ALA A 80 0.79 -0.35 -14.35
CA ALA A 80 1.47 0.08 -13.12
C ALA A 80 1.18 1.53 -12.71
N ARG A 81 0.61 2.33 -13.61
CA ARG A 81 0.39 3.77 -13.45
C ARG A 81 -0.95 4.17 -14.05
N GLY A 82 -1.43 5.32 -13.62
CA GLY A 82 -2.59 5.98 -14.21
C GLY A 82 -3.92 5.51 -13.65
N TYR A 83 -4.99 5.97 -14.29
CA TYR A 83 -6.36 5.72 -13.89
C TYR A 83 -6.86 4.32 -14.30
N SER A 84 -7.57 3.66 -13.39
CA SER A 84 -8.38 2.47 -13.66
C SER A 84 -9.83 2.72 -13.25
N PRO A 85 -10.81 2.47 -14.14
CA PRO A 85 -12.22 2.75 -13.88
C PRO A 85 -12.83 1.80 -12.86
N LEU A 86 -14.08 2.10 -12.45
CA LEU A 86 -14.89 1.16 -11.69
C LEU A 86 -14.91 -0.21 -12.38
N HIS A 87 -14.71 -1.28 -11.62
CA HIS A 87 -14.63 -2.65 -12.15
C HIS A 87 -13.43 -2.88 -13.09
N GLY A 88 -12.42 -2.00 -13.04
CA GLY A 88 -11.21 -2.13 -13.85
C GLY A 88 -10.20 -3.14 -13.29
N GLU A 89 -10.24 -3.43 -11.99
CA GLU A 89 -9.35 -4.41 -11.32
C GLU A 89 -10.18 -5.57 -10.76
N MET A 90 -9.62 -6.78 -10.78
CA MET A 90 -10.22 -7.97 -10.17
C MET A 90 -9.21 -8.62 -9.22
N LEU A 91 -9.38 -8.42 -7.91
CA LEU A 91 -8.47 -8.96 -6.91
C LEU A 91 -8.77 -10.43 -6.56
N HIS A 92 -10.02 -10.87 -6.73
CA HIS A 92 -10.43 -12.26 -6.49
C HIS A 92 -11.48 -12.70 -7.53
N PRO A 93 -11.26 -13.77 -8.32
CA PRO A 93 -12.14 -14.11 -9.45
C PRO A 93 -13.55 -14.44 -9.04
N GLU A 94 -13.71 -15.15 -7.92
CA GLU A 94 -15.02 -15.56 -7.43
C GLU A 94 -15.88 -14.34 -7.00
N ALA A 95 -15.24 -13.21 -6.67
CA ALA A 95 -15.93 -11.96 -6.36
C ALA A 95 -16.23 -11.12 -7.61
N GLY A 96 -15.58 -11.42 -8.74
CA GLY A 96 -15.60 -10.61 -9.95
C GLY A 96 -14.83 -9.29 -9.81
N PRO A 97 -14.97 -8.39 -10.79
CA PRO A 97 -14.31 -7.08 -10.78
C PRO A 97 -14.75 -6.22 -9.59
N ASP A 98 -13.78 -5.55 -8.96
CA ASP A 98 -14.00 -4.76 -7.76
C ASP A 98 -14.76 -3.44 -8.07
N PRO A 99 -15.84 -3.12 -7.34
CA PRO A 99 -16.56 -1.85 -7.48
C PRO A 99 -15.79 -0.69 -6.82
N LYS A 100 -14.63 -0.37 -7.37
CA LYS A 100 -13.76 0.75 -6.98
C LYS A 100 -13.07 1.31 -8.21
N GLU A 101 -12.78 2.60 -8.20
CA GLU A 101 -11.92 3.23 -9.20
C GLU A 101 -10.64 3.72 -8.51
N MET A 102 -9.55 3.81 -9.26
CA MET A 102 -8.26 4.14 -8.69
C MET A 102 -7.35 4.92 -9.64
N PHE A 103 -6.33 5.54 -9.05
CA PHE A 103 -5.24 6.16 -9.77
C PHE A 103 -3.91 5.75 -9.15
N ASP A 104 -3.02 5.21 -9.96
CA ASP A 104 -1.70 4.74 -9.57
C ASP A 104 -0.60 5.70 -10.00
N LEU A 105 0.32 6.00 -9.09
CA LEU A 105 1.53 6.78 -9.34
C LEU A 105 2.72 6.19 -8.57
N GLY A 106 3.93 6.62 -8.89
CA GLY A 106 5.11 6.28 -8.11
C GLY A 106 6.13 7.40 -8.14
N ILE A 107 7.38 7.06 -7.85
CA ILE A 107 8.48 8.03 -7.82
C ILE A 107 8.77 8.47 -9.27
N GLU A 108 8.71 9.78 -9.51
CA GLU A 108 9.00 10.36 -10.81
C GLU A 108 10.49 10.27 -11.12
N ASN A 109 10.85 9.40 -12.06
CA ASN A 109 12.22 9.25 -12.55
C ASN A 109 12.23 9.33 -14.09
N GLU A 110 12.54 10.50 -14.64
CA GLU A 110 12.59 10.66 -16.09
C GLU A 110 13.73 9.83 -16.70
N GLY A 111 13.44 9.13 -17.80
CA GLY A 111 14.41 8.31 -18.51
C GLY A 111 14.69 6.93 -17.91
N ASP A 112 14.20 6.63 -16.71
CA ASP A 112 14.28 5.27 -16.15
C ASP A 112 13.33 4.34 -16.91
N ARG A 113 13.88 3.24 -17.45
CA ARG A 113 13.15 2.27 -18.28
C ARG A 113 13.01 0.91 -17.59
N ARG A 114 13.45 0.79 -16.33
CA ARG A 114 13.24 -0.42 -15.53
C ARG A 114 11.74 -0.61 -15.27
N PRO A 115 11.28 -1.85 -15.01
CA PRO A 115 9.89 -2.09 -14.63
C PRO A 115 9.46 -1.21 -13.45
N PHE A 116 8.21 -0.73 -13.46
CA PHE A 116 7.59 0.13 -12.46
C PHE A 116 8.28 1.48 -12.25
N ALA A 117 9.38 1.77 -12.95
CA ALA A 117 10.06 3.04 -12.93
C ALA A 117 9.66 3.90 -14.13
N GLY A 118 9.77 5.21 -13.96
CA GLY A 118 9.42 6.18 -14.99
C GLY A 118 8.40 7.21 -14.53
N ARG A 119 8.17 8.20 -15.37
CA ARG A 119 7.27 9.31 -15.09
C ARG A 119 5.81 8.88 -15.23
N THR A 120 4.99 9.24 -14.25
CA THR A 120 3.53 9.09 -14.33
C THR A 120 2.95 10.25 -15.12
N ARG A 121 2.08 9.98 -16.09
CA ARG A 121 1.31 11.04 -16.75
C ARG A 121 0.20 11.49 -15.80
N LEU A 122 0.40 12.62 -15.16
CA LEU A 122 -0.54 13.24 -14.22
C LEU A 122 -1.36 14.35 -14.88
N PRO A 123 -2.60 14.61 -14.42
CA PRO A 123 -3.37 15.77 -14.85
C PRO A 123 -2.72 17.08 -14.39
N ASP A 124 -2.87 18.12 -15.20
CA ASP A 124 -2.44 19.46 -14.83
C ASP A 124 -3.38 20.08 -13.79
N ASP A 125 -2.91 21.16 -13.15
CA ASP A 125 -3.64 21.85 -12.07
C ASP A 125 -4.91 22.55 -12.57
N ALA A 126 -4.99 22.88 -13.88
CA ALA A 126 -6.18 23.49 -14.45
C ALA A 126 -7.32 22.46 -14.58
N LEU A 127 -7.01 21.22 -14.93
CA LEU A 127 -7.98 20.13 -15.04
C LEU A 127 -8.33 19.52 -13.68
N ALA A 128 -7.33 19.27 -12.84
CA ALA A 128 -7.50 18.60 -11.54
C ALA A 128 -6.77 19.38 -10.43
N PRO A 129 -7.36 20.49 -9.94
CA PRO A 129 -6.70 21.38 -8.98
C PRO A 129 -6.19 20.68 -7.72
N GLY A 130 -4.87 20.73 -7.55
CA GLY A 130 -4.12 20.19 -6.45
C GLY A 130 -3.80 18.70 -6.56
N PHE A 131 -4.41 17.93 -7.48
CA PHE A 131 -4.33 16.46 -7.48
C PHE A 131 -2.89 15.93 -7.52
N ALA A 132 -2.14 16.30 -8.57
CA ALA A 132 -0.75 15.88 -8.71
C ALA A 132 0.12 16.40 -7.54
N ARG A 133 0.00 17.70 -7.24
CA ARG A 133 0.82 18.36 -6.21
C ARG A 133 0.62 17.76 -4.83
N SER A 134 -0.62 17.54 -4.39
CA SER A 134 -0.90 17.00 -3.06
C SER A 134 -0.45 15.55 -2.93
N LEU A 135 -0.62 14.74 -3.97
CA LEU A 135 -0.19 13.34 -3.95
C LEU A 135 1.33 13.20 -3.93
N LEU A 136 2.05 13.98 -4.74
CA LEU A 136 3.51 13.99 -4.76
C LEU A 136 4.11 14.57 -3.46
N ALA A 137 3.50 15.62 -2.90
CA ALA A 137 3.92 16.17 -1.60
C ALA A 137 3.73 15.14 -0.47
N LEU A 138 2.58 14.48 -0.42
CA LEU A 138 2.34 13.41 0.56
C LEU A 138 3.31 12.24 0.36
N GLN A 139 3.60 11.87 -0.89
CA GLN A 139 4.59 10.84 -1.21
C GLN A 139 5.96 11.20 -0.64
N ALA A 140 6.44 12.42 -0.87
CA ALA A 140 7.72 12.86 -0.35
C ALA A 140 7.75 12.80 1.20
N THR A 141 6.69 13.23 1.87
CA THR A 141 6.59 13.16 3.34
C THR A 141 6.62 11.71 3.85
N VAL A 142 5.86 10.81 3.21
CA VAL A 142 5.82 9.39 3.59
C VAL A 142 7.18 8.71 3.37
N LEU A 143 7.79 8.94 2.20
CA LEU A 143 9.06 8.28 1.82
C LEU A 143 10.27 8.80 2.59
N ASN A 144 10.27 10.07 3.01
CA ASN A 144 11.37 10.65 3.79
C ASN A 144 11.18 10.49 5.30
N GLY A 145 9.93 10.54 5.77
CA GLY A 145 9.60 10.52 7.20
C GLY A 145 9.35 9.13 7.75
N VAL A 146 8.44 8.36 7.13
CA VAL A 146 7.92 7.13 7.73
C VAL A 146 8.67 5.89 7.26
N VAL A 147 8.86 5.75 5.94
CA VAL A 147 9.43 4.54 5.32
C VAL A 147 10.81 4.18 5.87
N PRO A 148 11.78 5.10 6.02
CA PRO A 148 13.11 4.74 6.53
C PRO A 148 13.07 4.31 7.99
N GLN A 149 12.25 4.96 8.83
CA GLN A 149 12.17 4.65 10.26
C GLN A 149 11.54 3.27 10.49
N LEU A 150 10.36 3.03 9.91
CA LEU A 150 9.68 1.74 10.03
C LEU A 150 10.47 0.62 9.35
N GLY A 151 11.03 0.89 8.18
CA GLY A 151 11.83 -0.05 7.43
C GLY A 151 13.09 -0.53 8.17
N ASN A 152 13.81 0.39 8.81
CA ASN A 152 14.94 0.02 9.67
C ASN A 152 14.47 -0.80 10.89
N ALA A 153 13.37 -0.42 11.53
CA ALA A 153 12.83 -1.19 12.66
C ALA A 153 12.47 -2.64 12.24
N LEU A 154 11.85 -2.83 11.08
CA LEU A 154 11.54 -4.16 10.54
C LEU A 154 12.81 -4.95 10.19
N ALA A 155 13.83 -4.30 9.63
CA ALA A 155 15.12 -4.92 9.33
C ALA A 155 15.86 -5.34 10.62
N ASP A 156 15.82 -4.51 11.66
CA ASP A 156 16.40 -4.81 12.97
C ASP A 156 15.71 -6.03 13.61
N LEU A 157 14.38 -6.13 13.53
CA LEU A 157 13.67 -7.32 14.02
C LEU A 157 14.08 -8.59 13.30
N LEU A 158 14.44 -8.51 12.02
CA LEU A 158 14.95 -9.62 11.22
C LEU A 158 16.45 -9.90 11.45
N ASP A 159 17.08 -9.19 12.40
CA ASP A 159 18.51 -9.25 12.69
C ASP A 159 19.37 -8.98 11.44
N MET A 160 18.88 -8.13 10.53
CA MET A 160 19.61 -7.74 9.33
C MET A 160 20.80 -6.84 9.69
N GLU A 161 21.84 -6.89 8.89
CA GLU A 161 23.04 -6.10 9.15
C GLU A 161 22.77 -4.59 9.02
N LYS A 162 23.53 -3.78 9.77
CA LYS A 162 23.33 -2.32 9.80
C LYS A 162 23.30 -1.72 8.39
N GLY A 163 22.28 -0.90 8.13
CA GLY A 163 22.07 -0.24 6.84
C GLY A 163 21.50 -1.14 5.74
N TRP A 164 21.08 -2.38 6.05
CA TRP A 164 20.43 -3.29 5.10
C TRP A 164 19.23 -2.63 4.42
N PHE A 165 18.34 -2.00 5.19
CA PHE A 165 17.16 -1.34 4.62
C PHE A 165 17.58 -0.23 3.65
N ARG A 166 18.50 0.65 4.06
CA ARG A 166 19.00 1.72 3.19
C ARG A 166 19.59 1.19 1.88
N ARG A 167 20.35 0.09 1.91
CA ARG A 167 20.96 -0.48 0.70
C ARG A 167 19.93 -1.01 -0.29
N HIS A 168 18.87 -1.62 0.21
CA HIS A 168 17.87 -2.27 -0.64
C HIS A 168 16.67 -1.38 -0.96
N PHE A 169 16.55 -0.18 -0.37
CA PHE A 169 15.44 0.74 -0.55
C PHE A 169 15.95 2.15 -0.94
N SER A 170 17.02 2.24 -1.74
CA SER A 170 17.61 3.52 -2.16
C SER A 170 17.97 3.53 -3.66
N PRO A 171 17.03 3.93 -4.54
CA PRO A 171 15.64 4.27 -4.23
C PRO A 171 14.79 3.04 -3.95
N PRO A 172 13.70 3.16 -3.15
CA PRO A 172 12.70 2.11 -3.09
C PRO A 172 11.85 2.11 -4.36
N THR A 173 11.19 1.00 -4.67
CA THR A 173 10.08 1.02 -5.63
C THR A 173 8.79 1.30 -4.87
N VAL A 174 7.98 2.24 -5.39
CA VAL A 174 6.74 2.67 -4.72
C VAL A 174 5.60 2.65 -5.73
N LEU A 175 4.48 2.07 -5.29
CA LEU A 175 3.17 2.28 -5.87
C LEU A 175 2.34 3.05 -4.86
N GLN A 176 2.17 4.33 -5.09
CA GLN A 176 1.16 5.12 -4.40
C GLN A 176 -0.12 4.96 -5.19
N ARG A 177 -1.19 4.59 -4.50
CA ARG A 177 -2.50 4.40 -5.11
C ARG A 177 -3.50 5.29 -4.39
N VAL A 178 -4.41 5.86 -5.15
CA VAL A 178 -5.60 6.52 -4.64
C VAL A 178 -6.78 5.67 -5.04
N ILE A 179 -7.65 5.32 -4.09
CA ILE A 179 -8.82 4.48 -4.35
C ILE A 179 -10.06 5.22 -3.89
N ARG A 180 -11.10 5.22 -4.74
CA ARG A 180 -12.43 5.68 -4.42
C ARG A 180 -13.42 4.52 -4.44
N TYR A 181 -14.09 4.33 -3.32
CA TYR A 181 -15.16 3.37 -3.12
C TYR A 181 -16.52 4.10 -3.12
N PRO A 182 -17.42 3.81 -4.06
CA PRO A 182 -18.75 4.42 -4.09
C PRO A 182 -19.58 4.11 -2.84
N SER A 183 -20.40 5.06 -2.39
CA SER A 183 -21.37 4.84 -1.28
C SER A 183 -22.42 3.77 -1.61
N THR A 184 -22.66 3.50 -2.90
CA THR A 184 -23.64 2.53 -3.39
C THR A 184 -23.16 1.06 -3.35
N GLY A 185 -22.06 0.76 -2.64
CA GLY A 185 -21.54 -0.60 -2.49
C GLY A 185 -20.14 -0.79 -3.07
N GLY A 186 -19.18 0.03 -2.64
CA GLY A 186 -17.79 -0.14 -3.04
C GLY A 186 -17.09 -1.29 -2.30
N ALA A 187 -16.15 -1.97 -2.97
CA ALA A 187 -15.44 -3.10 -2.38
C ALA A 187 -14.05 -3.30 -2.99
N ALA A 188 -13.20 -3.99 -2.24
CA ALA A 188 -11.99 -4.63 -2.73
C ALA A 188 -11.99 -6.05 -2.20
N ALA A 189 -12.02 -7.04 -3.10
CA ALA A 189 -12.14 -8.44 -2.70
C ALA A 189 -10.93 -8.92 -1.86
N LYS A 190 -11.09 -10.08 -1.18
CA LYS A 190 -10.04 -10.64 -0.32
C LYS A 190 -8.72 -10.84 -1.10
N HIS A 191 -7.63 -10.30 -0.57
CA HIS A 191 -6.28 -10.39 -1.14
C HIS A 191 -5.21 -10.23 -0.07
N THR A 192 -3.96 -10.56 -0.43
CA THR A 192 -2.76 -10.11 0.30
C THR A 192 -1.99 -9.15 -0.59
N ASP A 193 -1.20 -8.27 0.03
CA ASP A 193 -0.32 -7.38 -0.71
C ASP A 193 0.99 -8.09 -1.05
N ASN A 194 1.48 -7.90 -2.27
CA ASN A 194 2.70 -8.58 -2.72
C ASN A 194 3.99 -7.95 -2.17
N GLY A 195 3.95 -6.66 -1.80
CA GLY A 195 5.14 -5.87 -1.47
C GLY A 195 5.82 -6.20 -0.15
N PHE A 196 6.65 -5.28 0.32
CA PHE A 196 7.34 -5.43 1.61
C PHE A 196 6.41 -5.05 2.77
N PHE A 197 5.89 -3.83 2.74
CA PHE A 197 4.79 -3.40 3.60
C PHE A 197 3.99 -2.31 2.89
N THR A 198 2.77 -2.10 3.36
CA THR A 198 1.85 -1.07 2.86
C THR A 198 1.56 -0.08 3.97
N LEU A 199 1.59 1.21 3.64
CA LEU A 199 1.10 2.29 4.52
C LEU A 199 -0.24 2.77 3.97
N LEU A 200 -1.32 2.48 4.67
CA LEU A 200 -2.67 2.86 4.28
C LEU A 200 -3.13 4.08 5.07
N LEU A 201 -3.06 5.24 4.41
CA LEU A 201 -3.74 6.45 4.89
C LEU A 201 -5.18 6.41 4.39
N GLN A 202 -6.13 6.77 5.23
CA GLN A 202 -7.54 6.71 4.89
C GLN A 202 -8.32 7.84 5.54
N GLU A 203 -9.43 8.20 4.92
CA GLU A 203 -10.37 9.14 5.50
C GLU A 203 -10.90 8.62 6.86
N GLU A 204 -11.01 9.52 7.82
CA GLU A 204 -11.64 9.25 9.12
C GLU A 204 -13.16 9.17 8.92
N LEU A 205 -13.67 7.96 8.70
CA LEU A 205 -15.10 7.69 8.55
C LEU A 205 -15.60 6.78 9.67
N PRO A 206 -16.86 6.94 10.12
CA PRO A 206 -17.47 6.03 11.10
C PRO A 206 -17.68 4.62 10.53
N THR A 207 -17.73 4.49 9.19
CA THR A 207 -17.91 3.22 8.49
C THR A 207 -16.66 2.34 8.62
N ARG A 208 -16.82 1.12 9.15
CA ARG A 208 -15.74 0.15 9.33
C ARG A 208 -15.53 -0.71 8.08
N SER A 209 -15.01 -0.08 7.01
CA SER A 209 -14.96 -0.74 5.71
C SER A 209 -13.81 -1.71 5.52
N LEU A 210 -12.64 -1.41 6.08
CA LEU A 210 -11.50 -2.33 6.02
C LEU A 210 -11.72 -3.50 6.99
N GLN A 211 -11.50 -4.71 6.49
CA GLN A 211 -11.56 -5.94 7.27
C GLN A 211 -10.26 -6.73 7.10
N VAL A 212 -9.79 -7.30 8.20
CA VAL A 212 -8.54 -8.07 8.28
C VAL A 212 -8.87 -9.48 8.75
N TRP A 213 -8.24 -10.49 8.15
CA TRP A 213 -8.42 -11.88 8.55
C TRP A 213 -7.58 -12.18 9.80
N PHE A 214 -8.22 -12.56 10.90
CA PHE A 214 -7.53 -12.85 12.15
C PHE A 214 -8.27 -13.93 12.93
N HIS A 215 -7.59 -15.04 13.25
CA HIS A 215 -8.18 -16.20 13.92
C HIS A 215 -9.46 -16.71 13.24
N GLU A 216 -9.35 -17.02 11.95
CA GLU A 216 -10.42 -17.61 11.13
C GLU A 216 -11.69 -16.75 11.00
N ARG A 217 -11.55 -15.43 11.17
CA ARG A 217 -12.65 -14.48 11.00
C ARG A 217 -12.18 -13.14 10.47
N TRP A 218 -13.09 -12.46 9.79
CA TRP A 218 -12.92 -11.05 9.42
C TRP A 218 -13.16 -10.15 10.63
N ILE A 219 -12.15 -9.39 11.03
CA ILE A 219 -12.28 -8.34 12.05
C ILE A 219 -12.23 -6.94 11.40
N PRO A 220 -13.04 -5.98 11.87
CA PRO A 220 -12.99 -4.62 11.34
C PRO A 220 -11.71 -3.89 11.78
N ALA A 221 -11.10 -3.13 10.86
CA ALA A 221 -10.02 -2.20 11.13
C ALA A 221 -10.52 -0.76 10.90
N PRO A 222 -11.18 -0.14 11.90
CA PRO A 222 -11.71 1.23 11.77
C PRO A 222 -10.59 2.27 11.58
N SER A 223 -10.87 3.35 10.86
CA SER A 223 -9.99 4.52 10.86
C SER A 223 -9.87 5.07 12.30
N LEU A 224 -8.67 5.14 12.86
CA LEU A 224 -8.42 5.83 14.14
C LEU A 224 -7.87 7.24 13.86
N PRO A 225 -8.22 8.25 14.67
CA PRO A 225 -7.65 9.59 14.54
C PRO A 225 -6.13 9.57 14.60
N ASP A 226 -5.50 10.38 13.75
CA ASP A 226 -4.03 10.56 13.70
C ASP A 226 -3.24 9.23 13.66
N SER A 227 -3.75 8.30 12.85
CA SER A 227 -3.12 7.00 12.63
C SER A 227 -3.17 6.63 11.15
N LEU A 228 -2.27 5.74 10.75
CA LEU A 228 -2.36 5.01 9.49
C LEU A 228 -2.34 3.51 9.77
N VAL A 229 -2.94 2.71 8.89
CA VAL A 229 -2.85 1.25 8.98
C VAL A 229 -1.58 0.81 8.26
N VAL A 230 -0.84 -0.11 8.87
CA VAL A 230 0.27 -0.81 8.24
C VAL A 230 -0.08 -2.27 8.10
N ASN A 231 0.19 -2.84 6.93
CA ASN A 231 0.21 -4.28 6.74
C ASN A 231 1.48 -4.75 6.07
N LEU A 232 1.89 -5.96 6.41
CA LEU A 232 3.05 -6.60 5.78
C LEU A 232 2.61 -7.32 4.51
N GLY A 233 3.50 -7.35 3.53
CA GLY A 233 3.26 -8.03 2.27
C GLY A 233 4.07 -9.32 2.12
N ASP A 234 3.78 -10.03 1.03
CA ASP A 234 4.30 -11.37 0.76
C ASP A 234 5.83 -11.41 0.67
N MET A 235 6.49 -10.36 0.15
CA MET A 235 7.96 -10.28 0.13
C MET A 235 8.57 -10.28 1.53
N LEU A 236 7.97 -9.53 2.47
CA LEU A 236 8.48 -9.46 3.83
C LEU A 236 8.20 -10.76 4.59
N GLN A 237 7.04 -11.38 4.37
CA GLN A 237 6.77 -12.71 4.91
C GLN A 237 7.83 -13.72 4.42
N ALA A 238 8.11 -13.77 3.11
CA ALA A 238 9.13 -14.65 2.54
C ALA A 238 10.54 -14.34 3.10
N LEU A 239 10.93 -13.06 3.15
CA LEU A 239 12.23 -12.65 3.69
C LEU A 239 12.41 -13.05 5.16
N SER A 240 11.31 -13.05 5.92
CA SER A 240 11.28 -13.45 7.34
C SER A 240 11.22 -14.95 7.58
N ASP A 241 11.36 -15.79 6.54
CA ASP A 241 11.19 -17.24 6.65
C ASP A 241 9.80 -17.61 7.23
N ASN A 242 8.75 -16.89 6.84
CA ASN A 242 7.36 -16.99 7.34
C ASN A 242 7.14 -16.64 8.82
N ARG A 243 8.14 -16.06 9.49
CA ARG A 243 7.98 -15.56 10.86
C ARG A 243 6.95 -14.43 10.92
N PHE A 244 7.02 -13.48 9.98
CA PHE A 244 6.05 -12.40 9.85
C PHE A 244 4.87 -12.81 8.95
N LYS A 245 3.70 -12.22 9.18
CA LYS A 245 2.46 -12.55 8.46
C LYS A 245 2.12 -11.48 7.43
N SER A 246 1.94 -11.90 6.18
CA SER A 246 1.21 -11.16 5.17
C SER A 246 -0.24 -11.62 5.21
N THR A 247 -1.10 -10.77 5.77
CA THR A 247 -2.44 -11.14 6.21
C THR A 247 -3.49 -10.74 5.19
N PRO A 248 -4.49 -11.59 4.91
CA PRO A 248 -5.56 -11.22 4.02
C PRO A 248 -6.38 -10.07 4.57
N HIS A 249 -6.80 -9.23 3.65
CA HIS A 249 -7.69 -8.12 3.94
C HIS A 249 -8.66 -7.91 2.79
N GLN A 250 -9.76 -7.24 3.10
CA GLN A 250 -10.78 -6.86 2.12
C GLN A 250 -11.42 -5.52 2.53
N VAL A 251 -12.08 -4.88 1.57
CA VAL A 251 -12.88 -3.68 1.82
C VAL A 251 -14.32 -3.99 1.46
N VAL A 252 -15.23 -3.71 2.39
CA VAL A 252 -16.68 -3.72 2.18
C VAL A 252 -17.23 -2.36 2.61
N HIS A 253 -17.64 -1.54 1.66
CA HIS A 253 -18.06 -0.17 1.91
C HIS A 253 -19.54 0.05 1.56
N SER A 254 -20.31 0.45 2.57
CA SER A 254 -21.75 0.74 2.50
C SER A 254 -22.10 2.00 3.31
N GLY A 255 -21.22 3.01 3.28
CA GLY A 255 -21.41 4.27 4.00
C GLY A 255 -22.33 5.26 3.28
N PRO A 256 -22.82 6.30 3.98
CA PRO A 256 -23.66 7.34 3.37
C PRO A 256 -22.90 8.25 2.39
N ALA A 257 -21.57 8.28 2.48
CA ALA A 257 -20.66 8.99 1.60
C ALA A 257 -19.65 8.00 1.01
N GLU A 258 -19.06 8.36 -0.13
CA GLU A 258 -17.94 7.61 -0.70
C GLU A 258 -16.73 7.59 0.25
N ARG A 259 -15.88 6.57 0.11
CA ARG A 259 -14.63 6.45 0.86
C ARG A 259 -13.44 6.64 -0.05
N ILE A 260 -12.50 7.49 0.36
CA ILE A 260 -11.18 7.61 -0.29
C ILE A 260 -10.10 7.02 0.63
N SER A 261 -9.19 6.25 0.04
CA SER A 261 -7.99 5.78 0.72
C SER A 261 -6.76 5.90 -0.17
N LEU A 262 -5.60 6.05 0.48
CA LEU A 262 -4.30 6.36 -0.10
C LEU A 262 -3.26 5.31 0.32
N PRO A 263 -3.31 4.05 -0.17
CA PRO A 263 -2.26 3.08 0.11
C PRO A 263 -0.95 3.44 -0.59
N PHE A 264 0.16 3.28 0.14
CA PHE A 264 1.53 3.31 -0.36
C PHE A 264 2.11 1.90 -0.22
N PHE A 265 2.20 1.19 -1.33
CA PHE A 265 2.85 -0.11 -1.38
C PHE A 265 4.35 0.10 -1.53
N ILE A 266 5.11 -0.31 -0.51
CA ILE A 266 6.55 -0.12 -0.44
C ILE A 266 7.25 -1.42 -0.83
N TYR A 267 8.13 -1.32 -1.81
CA TYR A 267 8.96 -2.41 -2.30
C TYR A 267 10.43 -2.00 -2.18
N PRO A 268 11.36 -2.98 -2.12
CA PRO A 268 12.78 -2.68 -2.30
C PRO A 268 13.03 -2.10 -3.72
N ASP A 269 14.28 -1.70 -3.98
CA ASP A 269 14.74 -1.34 -5.32
C ASP A 269 14.34 -2.46 -6.30
N ILE A 270 13.88 -2.07 -7.49
CA ILE A 270 13.36 -3.00 -8.47
C ILE A 270 14.37 -4.07 -8.89
N ASP A 271 15.67 -3.72 -8.88
CA ASP A 271 16.77 -4.63 -9.25
C ASP A 271 17.25 -5.48 -8.06
N ALA A 272 16.71 -5.26 -6.86
CA ALA A 272 17.13 -5.99 -5.67
C ALA A 272 16.80 -7.49 -5.81
N ARG A 273 17.75 -8.30 -5.35
CA ARG A 273 17.59 -9.74 -5.15
C ARG A 273 17.81 -10.03 -3.68
N LEU A 274 16.80 -10.59 -3.04
CA LEU A 274 16.81 -10.84 -1.61
C LEU A 274 16.82 -12.34 -1.33
N THR A 275 17.52 -12.71 -0.26
CA THR A 275 17.53 -14.06 0.29
C THR A 275 17.16 -13.96 1.76
N SER A 276 16.25 -14.82 2.21
CA SER A 276 15.89 -14.92 3.63
C SER A 276 17.08 -15.39 4.47
N ARG A 277 17.08 -15.07 5.76
CA ARG A 277 18.22 -15.34 6.65
C ARG A 277 18.57 -16.83 6.71
N GLN A 278 17.55 -17.70 6.69
CA GLN A 278 17.77 -19.16 6.69
C GLN A 278 18.01 -19.72 5.28
N GLY A 279 17.93 -18.90 4.23
CA GLY A 279 18.11 -19.33 2.84
C GLY A 279 16.93 -20.08 2.22
N ASN A 280 15.78 -20.17 2.92
CA ASN A 280 14.60 -20.89 2.41
C ASN A 280 13.95 -20.17 1.22
N TYR A 281 14.12 -18.85 1.12
CA TYR A 281 13.55 -18.03 0.05
C TYR A 281 14.64 -17.20 -0.62
N THR A 282 14.64 -17.18 -1.95
CA THR A 282 15.42 -16.23 -2.76
C THR A 282 14.56 -15.74 -3.90
N PHE A 283 14.49 -14.42 -4.09
CA PHE A 283 13.62 -13.80 -5.08
C PHE A 283 14.18 -12.48 -5.61
N GLY A 284 13.85 -12.16 -6.88
CA GLY A 284 14.03 -10.82 -7.45
C GLY A 284 12.77 -9.98 -7.30
N VAL A 285 12.93 -8.71 -6.95
CA VAL A 285 11.79 -7.79 -6.75
C VAL A 285 11.00 -7.59 -8.04
N ALA A 286 11.67 -7.29 -9.16
CA ALA A 286 11.02 -7.16 -10.46
C ALA A 286 10.22 -8.41 -10.85
N GLU A 287 10.78 -9.60 -10.65
CA GLU A 287 10.16 -10.86 -11.01
C GLU A 287 8.87 -11.12 -10.21
N MET A 288 8.90 -10.87 -8.90
CA MET A 288 7.71 -10.98 -8.05
C MET A 288 6.64 -9.96 -8.41
N MET A 289 7.02 -8.70 -8.59
CA MET A 289 6.07 -7.65 -8.96
C MET A 289 5.42 -7.91 -10.32
N LEU A 290 6.22 -8.26 -11.34
CA LEU A 290 5.72 -8.57 -12.69
C LEU A 290 4.77 -9.76 -12.68
N ARG A 291 5.09 -10.85 -11.95
CA ARG A 291 4.19 -12.00 -11.80
C ARG A 291 2.86 -11.62 -11.15
N ASN A 292 2.89 -10.76 -10.13
CA ASN A 292 1.66 -10.29 -9.48
C ASN A 292 0.81 -9.43 -10.44
N TYR A 293 1.45 -8.56 -11.22
CA TYR A 293 0.75 -7.75 -12.22
C TYR A 293 0.17 -8.60 -13.36
N GLU A 294 0.93 -9.56 -13.89
CA GLU A 294 0.46 -10.52 -14.89
C GLU A 294 -0.75 -11.31 -14.34
N SER A 295 -0.68 -11.74 -13.08
CA SER A 295 -1.78 -12.42 -12.39
C SER A 295 -3.05 -11.57 -12.38
N ILE A 296 -2.98 -10.33 -11.91
CA ILE A 296 -4.15 -9.46 -11.77
C ILE A 296 -4.70 -9.03 -13.13
N TRP A 297 -3.82 -8.54 -14.01
CA TRP A 297 -4.22 -7.75 -15.18
C TRP A 297 -4.30 -8.55 -16.49
N GLU A 298 -3.59 -9.67 -16.58
CA GLU A 298 -3.54 -10.47 -17.81
C GLU A 298 -4.28 -11.80 -17.65
N LYS A 299 -4.03 -12.51 -16.54
CA LYS A 299 -4.58 -13.84 -16.31
C LYS A 299 -5.94 -13.83 -15.59
N GLY A 300 -6.34 -12.71 -15.00
CA GLY A 300 -7.50 -12.67 -14.09
C GLY A 300 -7.30 -13.58 -12.87
N ASN A 301 -6.04 -13.85 -12.54
CA ASN A 301 -5.62 -14.63 -11.40
C ASN A 301 -5.47 -13.79 -10.11
N GLY A 302 -6.08 -12.61 -10.02
CA GLY A 302 -6.22 -11.90 -8.75
C GLY A 302 -4.88 -11.58 -8.07
N ALA A 303 -4.97 -11.06 -6.85
CA ALA A 303 -3.83 -10.51 -6.12
C ALA A 303 -3.39 -11.39 -4.95
N GLY A 304 -2.07 -11.54 -4.82
CA GLY A 304 -1.44 -12.18 -3.69
C GLY A 304 -1.87 -13.63 -3.48
N ARG A 305 -1.81 -14.06 -2.22
CA ARG A 305 -2.01 -15.46 -1.79
C ARG A 305 -3.35 -15.72 -1.14
N ALA A 306 -4.25 -14.75 -1.05
CA ALA A 306 -5.53 -14.95 -0.34
C ALA A 306 -6.43 -16.05 -0.94
N ARG A 307 -6.15 -16.49 -2.17
CA ARG A 307 -6.78 -17.68 -2.77
C ARG A 307 -6.49 -18.98 -2.02
N GLU A 308 -5.33 -19.03 -1.36
CA GLU A 308 -4.89 -20.17 -0.55
C GLU A 308 -5.67 -20.25 0.77
N LEU A 309 -6.45 -19.22 1.09
CA LEU A 309 -7.22 -19.09 2.32
C LEU A 309 -8.69 -19.29 1.94
N GLN A 310 -9.12 -20.55 2.06
CA GLN A 310 -10.48 -21.01 1.82
C GLN A 310 -11.46 -20.31 2.76
#